data_AF-A0A2N8RY39-F1
#
_entry.id   AF-A0A2N8RY39-F1
#
_cell.length_a   1.000
_cell.length_b   1.000
_cell.length_c   1.000
_cell.angle_alpha   90.00
_cell.angle_beta   90.00
_cell.angle_gamma   90.00
#
_symmetry.space_group_name_H-M   'P 1'
#
loop_
_entity.id
_entity.type
_entity.pdbx_description
1 polymer ?
#
loop_
_entity_poly.entity_id
_entity_poly.type
_entity_poly.pdbx_seq_one_letter_code
_entity_poly.pdbx_strand_id
1 'polypeptide(L)'
;MPDSDRPRFRVEADRQNAHRRVRYVETNRPDDGSCTLCQLDEENPAPLDENPAMAQDNPSNEENEENEENEAFAESTLIQAIENQLEAGEPAAVQATLNKLTLVGYERDECLQMMALVLAHEIHSMLAEDRPFDAARYEGMLRKLPELPEAAE
;
A
#
# COMPACT_ATOMS: atom_id res chain seq x y z
N MET A 1 16.72 -25.67 34.21
CA MET A 1 17.26 -24.57 35.02
C MET A 1 17.21 -23.33 34.13
N PRO A 2 16.28 -22.38 34.34
CA PRO A 2 16.24 -21.18 33.50
C PRO A 2 17.42 -20.28 33.87
N ASP A 3 18.18 -19.91 32.86
CA ASP A 3 19.42 -19.15 32.91
C ASP A 3 19.12 -17.68 33.23
N SER A 4 18.88 -17.38 34.50
CA SER A 4 18.53 -16.04 35.01
C SER A 4 19.74 -15.18 35.35
N ASP A 5 20.97 -15.62 35.04
CA ASP A 5 22.17 -15.07 35.69
C ASP A 5 23.10 -14.31 34.73
N ARG A 6 22.53 -13.70 33.66
CA ARG A 6 23.30 -12.76 32.83
C ARG A 6 23.10 -11.33 33.34
N PRO A 7 24.11 -10.71 33.98
CA PRO A 7 23.95 -9.41 34.61
C PRO A 7 23.65 -8.31 33.58
N ARG A 8 22.69 -7.42 33.90
CA ARG A 8 22.28 -6.24 33.10
C ARG A 8 23.34 -5.17 32.92
N PHE A 9 24.53 -5.38 33.47
CA PHE A 9 25.62 -4.44 33.32
C PHE A 9 26.87 -5.17 32.84
N ARG A 10 27.54 -4.58 31.86
CA ARG A 10 28.87 -5.02 31.45
C ARG A 10 29.88 -4.09 32.10
N VAL A 11 30.79 -4.67 32.86
CA VAL A 11 31.88 -3.90 33.46
C VAL A 11 33.14 -4.05 32.62
N GLU A 12 33.60 -2.94 32.08
CA GLU A 12 34.91 -2.86 31.44
C GLU A 12 35.91 -2.39 32.52
N ALA A 13 36.81 -3.30 32.89
CA ALA A 13 37.90 -3.03 33.80
C ALA A 13 39.21 -3.30 33.05
N ASP A 14 39.89 -2.23 32.64
CA ASP A 14 41.23 -2.31 32.06
C ASP A 14 42.28 -2.13 33.17
N ARG A 15 43.32 -2.95 33.19
CA ARG A 15 44.38 -2.89 34.21
C ARG A 15 45.24 -1.64 34.10
N GLN A 16 45.14 -0.91 32.98
CA GLN A 16 45.89 0.32 32.74
C GLN A 16 45.13 1.59 33.15
N ASN A 17 43.88 1.48 33.61
CA ASN A 17 43.03 2.62 33.90
C ASN A 17 42.52 2.61 35.35
N ALA A 18 42.68 3.73 36.07
CA ALA A 18 42.35 3.83 37.49
C ALA A 18 40.83 3.94 37.79
N HIS A 19 39.98 4.02 36.77
CA HIS A 19 38.53 4.09 36.94
C HIS A 19 37.81 2.97 36.19
N ARG A 20 36.84 2.33 36.86
CA ARG A 20 36.03 1.22 36.35
C ARG A 20 34.75 1.77 35.71
N ARG A 21 34.45 1.39 34.47
CA ARG A 21 33.24 1.85 33.76
C ARG A 21 32.18 0.75 33.75
N VAL A 22 30.97 1.08 34.19
CA VAL A 22 29.81 0.18 34.20
C VAL A 22 28.82 0.67 33.15
N ARG A 23 28.50 -0.18 32.17
CA ARG A 23 27.44 0.10 31.18
C ARG A 23 26.20 -0.72 31.54
N TYR A 24 25.07 -0.04 31.74
CA TYR A 24 23.77 -0.69 31.86
C TYR A 24 23.22 -1.03 30.48
N VAL A 25 22.66 -2.22 30.35
CA VAL A 25 21.95 -2.72 29.16
C VAL A 25 20.47 -2.73 29.52
N GLU A 26 19.70 -1.84 28.91
CA GLU A 26 18.25 -1.86 29.02
C GLU A 26 17.72 -3.13 28.32
N THR A 27 16.87 -3.88 29.00
CA THR A 27 16.18 -5.02 28.40
C THR A 27 14.72 -4.99 28.80
N ASN A 28 13.85 -5.44 27.90
CA ASN A 28 12.39 -5.40 28.08
C ASN A 28 11.85 -6.45 29.06
N ARG A 29 12.72 -7.19 29.73
CA ARG A 29 12.34 -8.24 30.68
C ARG A 29 12.40 -7.66 32.10
N PRO A 30 11.40 -7.79 32.97
CA PRO A 30 11.52 -7.35 34.36
C PRO A 30 12.42 -8.31 35.18
N ASP A 31 13.07 -7.79 36.24
CA ASP A 31 14.01 -8.53 37.11
C ASP A 31 13.32 -9.55 38.03
N ASP A 32 12.06 -9.30 38.40
CA ASP A 32 11.25 -10.11 39.32
C ASP A 32 10.51 -11.27 38.64
N GLY A 33 10.79 -11.50 37.35
CA GLY A 33 10.15 -12.54 36.56
C GLY A 33 8.71 -12.21 36.13
N SER A 34 8.18 -11.01 36.44
CA SER A 34 6.80 -10.59 36.11
C SER A 34 6.58 -10.20 34.64
N CYS A 35 7.29 -10.82 33.70
CA CYS A 35 7.23 -10.42 32.30
C CYS A 35 5.81 -10.65 31.74
N THR A 36 5.06 -9.58 31.56
CA THR A 36 3.68 -9.63 31.04
C THR A 36 3.60 -10.30 29.67
N LEU A 37 4.61 -10.09 28.83
CA LEU A 37 4.75 -10.74 27.53
C LEU A 37 4.90 -12.27 27.67
N CYS A 38 5.71 -12.74 28.62
CA CYS A 38 5.86 -14.18 28.87
C CYS A 38 4.61 -14.80 29.51
N GLN A 39 3.91 -14.05 30.38
CA GLN A 39 2.66 -14.49 30.99
C GLN A 39 1.57 -14.69 29.93
N LEU A 40 1.47 -13.77 28.97
CA LEU A 40 0.53 -13.88 27.85
C LEU A 40 0.83 -15.09 26.95
N ASP A 41 2.11 -15.39 26.69
CA ASP A 41 2.51 -16.58 25.93
C ASP A 41 2.17 -17.89 26.66
N GLU A 42 2.24 -17.91 28.01
CA GLU A 42 1.84 -19.06 28.83
C GLU A 42 0.32 -19.21 28.96
N GLU A 43 -0.41 -18.10 29.03
CA GLU A 43 -1.87 -18.07 29.16
C GLU A 43 -2.59 -18.33 27.82
N ASN A 44 -1.95 -17.98 26.71
CA ASN A 44 -2.43 -18.24 25.36
C ASN A 44 -1.33 -18.92 24.53
N PRO A 45 -0.96 -20.17 24.89
CA PRO A 45 0.06 -20.89 24.15
C PRO A 45 -0.41 -21.02 22.71
N ALA A 46 0.47 -20.66 21.76
CA ALA A 46 0.23 -21.00 20.36
C ALA A 46 -0.12 -22.50 20.30
N PRO A 47 -1.19 -22.89 19.59
CA PRO A 47 -1.51 -24.30 19.44
C PRO A 47 -0.26 -25.00 18.92
N LEU A 48 0.22 -25.99 19.69
CA LEU A 48 1.27 -26.89 19.25
C LEU A 48 0.68 -27.72 18.11
N ASP A 49 0.78 -27.18 16.90
CA ASP A 49 0.42 -27.87 15.70
C ASP A 49 1.38 -29.07 15.56
N GLU A 50 0.91 -30.26 15.93
CA GLU A 50 1.63 -31.54 15.72
C GLU A 50 1.79 -31.88 14.22
N ASN A 51 1.33 -30.99 13.34
CA ASN A 51 1.72 -30.94 11.94
C ASN A 51 2.27 -29.53 11.66
N PRO A 52 3.51 -29.38 11.17
CA PRO A 52 3.94 -28.11 10.61
C PRO A 52 3.16 -27.87 9.32
N ALA A 53 1.97 -27.30 9.42
CA ALA A 53 1.16 -26.84 8.31
C ALA A 53 1.43 -25.35 8.06
N MET A 54 2.71 -25.01 7.90
CA MET A 54 3.23 -23.76 7.33
C MET A 54 4.58 -24.18 6.72
N ALA A 55 4.76 -24.40 5.42
CA ALA A 55 4.17 -23.72 4.28
C ALA A 55 3.69 -24.74 3.24
N GLN A 56 2.40 -24.68 2.90
CA GLN A 56 2.12 -24.73 1.48
C GLN A 56 2.47 -23.33 0.98
N ASP A 57 3.71 -23.17 0.54
CA ASP A 57 4.02 -22.20 -0.50
C ASP A 57 3.10 -22.58 -1.67
N ASN A 58 1.89 -22.05 -1.65
CA ASN A 58 1.14 -21.82 -2.87
C ASN A 58 1.57 -20.40 -3.29
N PRO A 59 2.65 -20.24 -4.10
CA PRO A 59 3.12 -18.93 -4.53
C PRO A 59 2.04 -18.11 -5.25
N SER A 60 0.93 -18.76 -5.64
CA SER A 60 -0.19 -18.18 -6.36
C SER A 60 -1.12 -17.27 -5.53
N ASN A 61 -1.04 -17.20 -4.20
CA ASN A 61 -1.97 -16.37 -3.40
C ASN A 61 -1.37 -15.02 -2.96
N GLU A 62 -0.09 -14.97 -2.60
CA GLU A 62 0.60 -13.72 -2.23
C GLU A 62 0.78 -12.80 -3.45
N GLU A 63 1.07 -13.36 -4.64
CA GLU A 63 1.18 -12.60 -5.90
C GLU A 63 -0.15 -11.98 -6.37
N ASN A 64 -1.30 -12.56 -5.99
CA ASN A 64 -2.62 -12.01 -6.36
C ASN A 64 -3.02 -10.84 -5.45
N GLU A 65 -2.76 -10.94 -4.14
CA GLU A 65 -3.05 -9.86 -3.19
C GLU A 65 -2.21 -8.61 -3.50
N GLU A 66 -0.92 -8.76 -3.84
CA GLU A 66 -0.06 -7.64 -4.25
C GLU A 66 -0.51 -6.99 -5.58
N ASN A 67 -1.00 -7.79 -6.54
CA ASN A 67 -1.50 -7.26 -7.81
C ASN A 67 -2.82 -6.48 -7.65
N GLU A 68 -3.75 -6.99 -6.83
CA GLU A 68 -5.02 -6.30 -6.53
C GLU A 68 -4.79 -4.97 -5.81
N GLU A 69 -3.87 -4.92 -4.85
CA GLU A 69 -3.48 -3.68 -4.17
C GLU A 69 -2.87 -2.66 -5.14
N ASN A 70 -2.03 -3.12 -6.07
CA ASN A 70 -1.39 -2.26 -7.06
C ASN A 70 -2.38 -1.70 -8.09
N GLU A 71 -3.38 -2.51 -8.50
CA GLU A 71 -4.45 -2.08 -9.40
C GLU A 71 -5.35 -1.03 -8.74
N ALA A 72 -5.76 -1.26 -7.48
CA ALA A 72 -6.55 -0.30 -6.71
C ALA A 72 -5.78 1.03 -6.48
N PHE A 73 -4.46 0.94 -6.25
CA PHE A 73 -3.60 2.11 -6.13
C PHE A 73 -3.55 2.91 -7.45
N ALA A 74 -3.41 2.23 -8.59
CA ALA A 74 -3.43 2.87 -9.90
C ALA A 74 -4.77 3.57 -10.18
N GLU A 75 -5.90 2.91 -9.89
CA GLU A 75 -7.24 3.50 -10.04
C GLU A 75 -7.39 4.78 -9.21
N SER A 76 -7.06 4.73 -7.92
CA SER A 76 -7.19 5.89 -7.03
C SER A 76 -6.35 7.09 -7.49
N THR A 77 -5.14 6.83 -8.00
CA THR A 77 -4.25 7.86 -8.54
C THR A 77 -4.83 8.51 -9.80
N LEU A 78 -5.45 7.72 -10.67
CA LEU A 78 -6.11 8.22 -11.89
C LEU A 78 -7.35 9.05 -11.56
N ILE A 79 -8.16 8.61 -10.59
CA ILE A 79 -9.31 9.38 -10.11
C ILE A 79 -8.84 10.72 -9.55
N GLN A 80 -7.81 10.72 -8.69
CA GLN A 80 -7.24 11.96 -8.15
C GLN A 80 -6.73 12.89 -9.27
N ALA A 81 -6.14 12.34 -10.35
CA ALA A 81 -5.72 13.14 -11.49
C ALA A 81 -6.90 13.82 -12.20
N ILE A 82 -8.05 13.14 -12.32
CA ILE A 82 -9.29 13.75 -12.86
C ILE A 82 -9.82 14.84 -11.94
N GLU A 83 -9.79 14.63 -10.62
CA GLU A 83 -10.20 15.66 -9.66
C GLU A 83 -9.32 16.91 -9.77
N ASN A 84 -8.00 16.73 -9.88
CA ASN A 84 -7.07 17.84 -10.09
C ASN A 84 -7.37 18.60 -11.40
N GLN A 85 -7.78 17.91 -12.47
CA GLN A 85 -8.19 18.55 -13.73
C GLN A 85 -9.50 19.34 -13.58
N LEU A 86 -10.45 18.82 -12.81
CA LEU A 86 -11.70 19.53 -12.49
C LEU A 86 -11.43 20.80 -11.67
N GLU A 87 -10.55 20.72 -10.68
CA GLU A 87 -10.13 21.87 -9.88
C GLU A 87 -9.39 22.92 -10.72
N ALA A 88 -8.50 22.47 -11.62
CA ALA A 88 -7.79 23.34 -12.54
C ALA A 88 -8.69 23.95 -13.63
N GLY A 89 -9.82 23.31 -13.94
CA GLY A 89 -10.71 23.68 -15.04
C GLY A 89 -10.12 23.36 -16.43
N GLU A 90 -9.05 22.56 -16.49
CA GLU A 90 -8.34 22.21 -17.71
C GLU A 90 -8.11 20.69 -17.82
N PRO A 91 -8.44 20.06 -18.97
CA PRO A 91 -9.11 20.65 -20.13
C PRO A 91 -10.60 20.87 -19.87
N ALA A 92 -11.19 21.88 -20.51
CA ALA A 92 -12.62 22.21 -20.38
C ALA A 92 -13.55 21.03 -20.73
N ALA A 93 -13.07 20.05 -21.50
CA ALA A 93 -13.77 18.81 -21.80
C ALA A 93 -14.09 17.97 -20.55
N VAL A 94 -13.25 18.01 -19.51
CA VAL A 94 -13.42 17.24 -18.26
C VAL A 94 -14.69 17.69 -17.54
N GLN A 95 -14.82 18.99 -17.27
CA GLN A 95 -16.02 19.57 -16.64
C GLN A 95 -17.27 19.36 -17.51
N ALA A 96 -17.15 19.55 -18.82
CA ALA A 96 -18.27 19.36 -19.74
C ALA A 96 -18.78 17.90 -19.74
N THR A 97 -17.86 16.94 -19.64
CA THR A 97 -18.17 15.51 -19.60
C THR A 97 -18.86 15.12 -18.31
N LEU A 98 -18.33 15.58 -17.17
CA LEU A 98 -18.97 15.38 -15.87
C LEU A 98 -20.39 15.96 -15.84
N ASN A 99 -20.57 17.21 -16.30
CA ASN A 99 -21.89 17.84 -16.39
C ASN A 99 -22.84 17.03 -17.28
N LYS A 100 -22.37 16.56 -18.44
CA LYS A 100 -23.17 15.75 -19.36
C LYS A 100 -23.62 14.44 -18.71
N LEU A 101 -22.71 13.70 -18.07
CA LEU A 101 -23.01 12.40 -17.48
C LEU A 101 -23.96 12.52 -16.28
N THR A 102 -23.71 13.50 -15.40
CA THR A 102 -24.60 13.80 -14.26
C THR A 102 -26.00 14.23 -14.71
N LEU A 103 -26.13 14.97 -15.83
CA LEU A 103 -27.44 15.30 -16.43
C LEU A 103 -28.20 14.07 -16.94
N VAL A 104 -27.49 13.02 -17.38
CA VAL A 104 -28.09 11.76 -17.82
C VAL A 104 -28.48 10.86 -16.63
N GLY A 105 -28.04 11.21 -15.41
CA GLY A 105 -28.42 10.54 -14.17
C GLY A 105 -27.34 9.60 -13.60
N TYR A 106 -26.11 9.67 -14.09
CA TYR A 106 -24.98 8.97 -13.49
C TYR A 106 -24.53 9.67 -12.20
N GLU A 107 -24.18 8.88 -11.20
CA GLU A 107 -23.59 9.41 -9.96
C GLU A 107 -22.21 10.00 -10.23
N ARG A 108 -21.81 10.98 -9.42
CA ARG A 108 -20.52 11.67 -9.60
C ARG A 108 -19.36 10.67 -9.59
N ASP A 109 -19.35 9.76 -8.63
CA ASP A 109 -18.25 8.82 -8.45
C ASP A 109 -18.14 7.86 -9.65
N GLU A 110 -19.27 7.40 -10.19
CA GLU A 110 -19.31 6.59 -11.42
C GLU A 110 -18.80 7.38 -12.64
N CYS A 111 -19.12 8.67 -12.72
CA CYS A 111 -18.58 9.55 -13.75
C CYS A 111 -17.05 9.65 -13.65
N LEU A 112 -16.52 9.82 -12.44
CA LEU A 112 -15.08 9.92 -12.20
C LEU A 112 -14.36 8.62 -12.56
N GLN A 113 -14.94 7.46 -12.23
CA GLN A 113 -14.43 6.15 -12.62
C GLN A 113 -14.37 6.00 -14.15
N MET A 114 -15.45 6.32 -14.87
CA MET A 114 -15.45 6.28 -16.34
C MET A 114 -14.42 7.22 -16.96
N MET A 115 -14.25 8.42 -16.38
CA MET A 115 -13.25 9.38 -16.84
C MET A 115 -11.82 8.93 -16.55
N ALA A 116 -11.59 8.24 -15.42
CA ALA A 116 -10.31 7.63 -15.07
C ALA A 116 -9.96 6.48 -16.03
N LEU A 117 -10.93 5.66 -16.44
CA LEU A 117 -10.71 4.61 -17.47
C LEU A 117 -10.27 5.20 -18.81
N VAL A 118 -10.86 6.31 -19.23
CA VAL A 118 -10.44 7.03 -20.45
C VAL A 118 -9.00 7.55 -20.32
N LEU A 119 -8.61 8.07 -19.15
CA LEU A 119 -7.26 8.52 -18.89
C LEU A 119 -6.27 7.34 -18.89
N ALA A 120 -6.63 6.23 -18.26
CA ALA A 120 -5.86 4.99 -18.24
C ALA A 120 -5.58 4.48 -19.66
N HIS A 121 -6.61 4.48 -20.53
CA HIS A 121 -6.46 4.05 -21.92
C HIS A 121 -5.47 4.92 -22.70
N GLU A 122 -5.51 6.25 -22.49
CA GLU A 122 -4.55 7.15 -23.14
C GLU A 122 -3.12 6.94 -22.61
N ILE A 123 -2.94 6.77 -21.29
CA ILE A 123 -1.64 6.48 -20.69
C ILE A 123 -1.10 5.14 -21.18
N HIS A 124 -1.94 4.11 -21.25
CA HIS A 124 -1.55 2.81 -21.78
C HIS A 124 -1.10 2.91 -23.24
N SER A 125 -1.86 3.61 -24.08
CA SER A 125 -1.50 3.82 -25.49
C SER A 125 -0.22 4.63 -25.65
N MET A 126 -0.04 5.65 -24.81
CA MET A 126 1.17 6.48 -24.76
C MET A 126 2.41 5.62 -24.47
N LEU A 127 2.32 4.70 -23.50
CA LEU A 127 3.39 3.79 -23.12
C LEU A 127 3.63 2.69 -24.17
N ALA A 128 2.56 2.10 -24.72
CA ALA A 128 2.65 1.02 -25.69
C ALA A 128 3.23 1.49 -27.04
N GLU A 129 2.88 2.70 -27.47
CA GLU A 129 3.35 3.29 -28.72
C GLU A 129 4.65 4.11 -28.56
N ASP A 130 5.20 4.22 -27.35
CA ASP A 130 6.35 5.07 -26.98
C ASP A 130 6.21 6.51 -27.54
N ARG A 131 5.05 7.12 -27.28
CA ARG A 131 4.68 8.45 -27.79
C ARG A 131 4.37 9.42 -26.65
N PRO A 132 4.35 10.75 -26.88
CA PRO A 132 3.84 11.68 -25.89
C PRO A 132 2.31 11.56 -25.73
N PHE A 133 1.80 12.04 -24.58
CA PHE A 133 0.37 12.12 -24.29
C PHE A 133 -0.37 12.96 -25.33
N ASP A 134 -1.46 12.45 -25.89
CA ASP A 134 -2.27 13.16 -26.88
C ASP A 134 -3.55 13.71 -26.24
N ALA A 135 -3.51 14.99 -25.90
CA ALA A 135 -4.63 15.69 -25.29
C ALA A 135 -5.87 15.72 -26.21
N ALA A 136 -5.70 15.80 -27.53
CA ALA A 136 -6.83 15.85 -28.46
C ALA A 136 -7.55 14.49 -28.52
N ARG A 137 -6.79 13.39 -28.54
CA ARG A 137 -7.32 12.02 -28.46
C ARG A 137 -8.05 11.80 -27.14
N TYR A 138 -7.43 12.19 -26.02
CA TYR A 138 -8.02 12.12 -24.69
C TYR A 138 -9.36 12.88 -24.60
N GLU A 139 -9.40 14.14 -25.01
CA GLU A 139 -10.64 14.91 -25.00
C GLU A 139 -11.71 14.32 -25.94
N GLY A 140 -11.29 13.75 -27.08
CA GLY A 140 -12.18 13.05 -28.00
C GLY A 140 -12.86 11.86 -27.35
N MET A 141 -12.13 11.09 -26.54
CA MET A 141 -12.67 9.95 -25.79
C MET A 141 -13.60 10.40 -24.65
N LEU A 142 -13.22 11.43 -23.88
CA LEU A 142 -14.10 11.98 -22.83
C LEU A 142 -15.48 12.40 -23.38
N ARG A 143 -15.50 13.04 -24.54
CA ARG A 143 -16.77 13.46 -25.18
C ARG A 143 -17.66 12.29 -25.60
N LYS A 144 -17.11 11.09 -25.81
CA LYS A 144 -17.87 9.88 -26.17
C LYS A 144 -18.48 9.14 -24.99
N LEU A 145 -18.04 9.41 -23.76
CA LEU A 145 -18.65 8.80 -22.57
C LEU A 145 -20.18 8.96 -22.57
N PRO A 146 -20.96 7.92 -22.24
CA PRO A 146 -20.57 6.73 -21.48
C PRO A 146 -19.97 5.58 -22.31
N GLU A 147 -19.76 5.74 -23.62
CA GLU A 147 -19.06 4.73 -24.43
C GLU A 147 -17.57 4.69 -24.02
N LEU A 148 -17.16 3.59 -23.38
CA LEU A 148 -15.79 3.36 -22.95
C LEU A 148 -14.90 2.92 -24.14
N PRO A 149 -13.62 3.31 -24.16
CA PRO A 149 -12.68 2.78 -25.14
C PRO A 149 -12.52 1.27 -24.95
N GLU A 150 -12.37 0.52 -26.04
CA GLU A 150 -12.05 -0.89 -25.98
C GLU A 150 -10.72 -1.07 -25.22
N ALA A 151 -10.70 -2.01 -24.27
CA ALA A 151 -9.46 -2.40 -23.62
C ALA A 151 -8.51 -2.92 -24.70
N ALA A 152 -7.31 -2.35 -24.79
CA ALA A 152 -6.28 -2.90 -25.64
C ALA A 152 -5.89 -4.27 -25.07
N GLU A 153 -6.11 -5.33 -25.86
CA GLU A 153 -5.61 -6.68 -25.57
C GLU A 153 -4.08 -6.77 -25.66
#